data_AF-A0A7Y5G088-F1
#
_entry.id   AF-A0A7Y5G088-F1
#
_cell.length_a   1.000
_cell.length_b   1.000
_cell.length_c   1.000
_cell.angle_alpha   90.00
_cell.angle_beta   90.00
_cell.angle_gamma   90.00
#
_symmetry.space_group_name_H-M   'P 1'
#
loop_
_entity.id
_entity.type
_entity.pdbx_description
1 polymer ?
#
loop_
_entity_poly.entity_id
_entity_poly.type
_entity_poly.pdbx_seq_one_letter_code
_entity_poly.pdbx_strand_id
1 'polypeptide(L)'
;KAWQHGAEKIKAAVLQLMWDEKTEMFFDVNPKIGQRTGVKAAVCFYPYFTDIVSHAHLPGLKKHLCNPEEFWTPFPAPSSSVDDPLFSAEPEWKGKRMKCPWNGRVWPMTNSHLAEALAQTAIRFDDEELQAAAAAFITKFIRMMFFDGDPQRPNCFEHYHPFTGKPALYRGIDDYQHSWVNDLILKYVCGIRPHDEGVTISPFPFKLKEFVLDDVMVRGVKLKVERNGKKFRVWRNGEFIAKNEIGQTVELS
;
A
#
# COMPACT_ATOMS: atom_id res chain seq x y z
N LYS A 1 10.50 -20.59 18.43
CA LYS A 1 11.23 -21.66 17.69
C LYS A 1 10.37 -22.33 16.61
N ALA A 2 9.20 -22.92 16.94
CA ALA A 2 8.32 -23.52 15.92
C ALA A 2 7.78 -22.51 14.88
N TRP A 3 7.37 -21.31 15.31
CA TRP A 3 6.89 -20.26 14.42
C TRP A 3 7.95 -19.76 13.43
N GLN A 4 9.19 -19.53 13.90
CA GLN A 4 10.31 -19.16 13.03
C GLN A 4 10.54 -20.23 11.96
N HIS A 5 10.58 -21.50 12.34
CA HIS A 5 10.77 -22.60 11.40
C HIS A 5 9.64 -22.68 10.35
N GLY A 6 8.40 -22.42 10.77
CA GLY A 6 7.26 -22.31 9.86
C GLY A 6 7.40 -21.15 8.87
N ALA A 7 7.80 -19.97 9.36
CA ALA A 7 8.03 -18.79 8.53
C ALA A 7 9.12 -19.02 7.48
N GLU A 8 10.26 -19.60 7.87
CA GLU A 8 11.35 -19.92 6.93
C GLU A 8 10.90 -20.92 5.85
N LYS A 9 10.12 -21.94 6.23
CA LYS A 9 9.56 -22.90 5.26
C LYS A 9 8.61 -22.24 4.28
N ILE A 10 7.74 -21.35 4.74
CA ILE A 10 6.82 -20.59 3.88
C ILE A 10 7.60 -19.66 2.96
N LYS A 11 8.56 -18.91 3.49
CA LYS A 11 9.44 -18.04 2.71
C LYS A 11 10.16 -18.80 1.61
N ALA A 12 10.77 -19.94 1.93
CA ALA A 12 11.44 -20.79 0.94
C ALA A 12 10.46 -21.29 -0.13
N ALA A 13 9.26 -21.74 0.25
CA ALA A 13 8.25 -22.22 -0.70
C ALA A 13 7.73 -21.10 -1.62
N VAL A 14 7.48 -19.90 -1.09
CA VAL A 14 7.04 -18.75 -1.89
C VAL A 14 8.11 -18.35 -2.90
N LEU A 15 9.36 -18.22 -2.47
CA LEU A 15 10.48 -17.90 -3.37
C LEU A 15 10.71 -18.98 -4.42
N GLN A 16 10.61 -20.27 -4.05
CA GLN A 16 10.85 -21.36 -4.99
C GLN A 16 9.70 -21.55 -5.99
N LEU A 17 8.45 -21.49 -5.53
CA LEU A 17 7.29 -21.92 -6.31
C LEU A 17 6.55 -20.75 -6.96
N MET A 18 6.52 -19.58 -6.33
CA MET A 18 5.70 -18.46 -6.79
C MET A 18 6.50 -17.44 -7.60
N TRP A 19 7.77 -17.16 -7.25
CA TRP A 19 8.61 -16.22 -8.01
C TRP A 19 8.98 -16.77 -9.38
N ASP A 20 8.73 -16.02 -10.44
CA ASP A 20 9.21 -16.30 -11.80
C ASP A 20 10.30 -15.30 -12.20
N GLU A 21 11.54 -15.76 -12.30
CA GLU A 21 12.69 -14.92 -12.64
C GLU A 21 12.60 -14.30 -14.04
N LYS A 22 11.96 -15.00 -14.99
CA LYS A 22 11.83 -14.52 -16.37
C LYS A 22 10.91 -13.32 -16.47
N THR A 23 9.78 -13.37 -15.78
CA THR A 23 8.83 -12.25 -15.75
C THR A 23 9.23 -11.19 -14.73
N GLU A 24 9.97 -11.59 -13.68
CA GLU A 24 10.28 -10.80 -12.48
C GLU A 24 9.03 -10.53 -11.64
N MET A 25 8.20 -11.55 -11.41
CA MET A 25 6.95 -11.42 -10.68
C MET A 25 6.61 -12.71 -9.91
N PHE A 26 5.95 -12.57 -8.77
CA PHE A 26 5.32 -13.71 -8.11
C PHE A 26 4.00 -14.08 -8.81
N PHE A 27 3.62 -15.35 -8.77
CA PHE A 27 2.34 -15.82 -9.28
C PHE A 27 1.68 -16.78 -8.31
N ASP A 28 0.35 -16.78 -8.31
CA ASP A 28 -0.42 -17.87 -7.70
C ASP A 28 -0.05 -19.20 -8.36
N VAL A 29 0.00 -20.27 -7.57
CA VAL A 29 0.36 -21.62 -8.01
C VAL A 29 -0.87 -22.51 -7.93
N ASN A 30 -1.11 -23.28 -8.99
CA ASN A 30 -2.15 -24.30 -8.98
C ASN A 30 -1.74 -25.43 -8.01
N PRO A 31 -2.49 -25.69 -6.92
CA PRO A 31 -2.07 -26.64 -5.90
C PRO A 31 -2.08 -28.09 -6.37
N LYS A 32 -2.76 -28.42 -7.46
CA LYS A 32 -2.84 -29.79 -7.99
C LYS A 32 -1.63 -30.17 -8.84
N ILE A 33 -1.09 -29.21 -9.59
CA ILE A 33 -0.04 -29.46 -10.60
C ILE A 33 1.27 -28.69 -10.32
N GLY A 34 1.27 -27.80 -9.32
CA GLY A 34 2.47 -27.04 -8.93
C GLY A 34 2.92 -25.98 -9.94
N GLN A 35 2.09 -25.64 -10.93
CA GLN A 35 2.41 -24.66 -11.96
C GLN A 35 1.89 -23.27 -11.60
N ARG A 36 2.71 -22.25 -11.87
CA ARG A 36 2.32 -20.84 -11.79
C ARG A 36 1.19 -20.56 -12.79
N THR A 37 0.21 -19.77 -12.37
CA THR A 37 -0.96 -19.41 -13.20
C THR A 37 -0.62 -18.46 -14.35
N GLY A 38 0.46 -17.67 -14.22
CA GLY A 38 0.81 -16.60 -15.15
C GLY A 38 -0.14 -15.40 -15.13
N VAL A 39 -1.13 -15.38 -14.22
CA VAL A 39 -2.09 -14.29 -14.08
C VAL A 39 -1.49 -13.21 -13.19
N LYS A 40 -1.35 -12.01 -13.74
CA LYS A 40 -0.89 -10.83 -13.00
C LYS A 40 -2.02 -10.29 -12.11
N ALA A 41 -2.27 -10.95 -10.99
CA ALA A 41 -3.19 -10.46 -9.97
C ALA A 41 -2.48 -9.53 -8.98
N ALA A 42 -3.17 -8.52 -8.45
CA ALA A 42 -2.58 -7.57 -7.49
C ALA A 42 -2.03 -8.25 -6.22
N VAL A 43 -2.59 -9.41 -5.84
CA VAL A 43 -2.10 -10.21 -4.70
C VAL A 43 -0.69 -10.76 -4.90
N CYS A 44 -0.19 -10.79 -6.14
CA CYS A 44 1.18 -11.17 -6.44
C CYS A 44 2.22 -10.21 -5.84
N PHE A 45 1.82 -9.01 -5.42
CA PHE A 45 2.70 -8.08 -4.72
C PHE A 45 2.70 -8.26 -3.19
N TYR A 46 1.86 -9.13 -2.63
CA TYR A 46 1.77 -9.33 -1.18
C TYR A 46 3.09 -9.80 -0.53
N PRO A 47 3.96 -10.61 -1.19
CA PRO A 47 5.28 -10.93 -0.63
C PRO A 47 6.15 -9.70 -0.33
N TYR A 48 5.96 -8.58 -1.04
CA TYR A 48 6.70 -7.33 -0.78
C TYR A 48 6.26 -6.63 0.51
N PHE A 49 5.07 -6.93 1.03
CA PHE A 49 4.62 -6.46 2.34
C PHE A 49 5.31 -7.20 3.50
N THR A 50 5.91 -8.38 3.24
CA THR A 50 6.55 -9.22 4.27
C THR A 50 8.07 -9.26 4.10
N ASP A 51 8.78 -9.96 4.96
CA ASP A 51 10.23 -10.18 4.94
C ASP A 51 10.70 -11.25 3.92
N ILE A 52 9.81 -11.70 3.03
CA ILE A 52 10.10 -12.72 2.02
C ILE A 52 11.05 -12.18 0.94
N VAL A 53 10.82 -10.95 0.47
CA VAL A 53 11.57 -10.36 -0.64
C VAL A 53 12.94 -9.83 -0.23
N SER A 54 13.82 -9.70 -1.23
CA SER A 54 15.18 -9.15 -1.15
C SER A 54 15.40 -8.10 -2.24
N HIS A 55 16.57 -7.43 -2.25
CA HIS A 55 16.94 -6.46 -3.31
C HIS A 55 16.76 -7.00 -4.73
N ALA A 56 16.97 -8.30 -4.96
CA ALA A 56 16.81 -8.94 -6.27
C ALA A 56 15.38 -8.84 -6.83
N HIS A 57 14.38 -8.61 -5.98
CA HIS A 57 12.97 -8.58 -6.37
C HIS A 57 12.47 -7.15 -6.67
N LEU A 58 13.23 -6.11 -6.30
CA LEU A 58 12.81 -4.71 -6.45
C LEU A 58 12.56 -4.28 -7.90
N PRO A 59 13.38 -4.70 -8.89
CA PRO A 59 13.10 -4.39 -10.29
C PRO A 59 11.70 -4.85 -10.71
N GLY A 60 11.29 -6.06 -10.29
CA GLY A 60 9.95 -6.60 -10.56
C GLY A 60 8.81 -5.77 -9.97
N LEU A 61 8.96 -5.31 -8.71
CA LEU A 61 7.96 -4.43 -8.09
C LEU A 61 7.79 -3.13 -8.89
N LYS A 62 8.90 -2.47 -9.23
CA LYS A 62 8.88 -1.21 -9.98
C LYS A 62 8.34 -1.41 -11.40
N LYS A 63 8.78 -2.48 -12.07
CA LYS A 63 8.38 -2.83 -13.43
C LYS A 63 6.89 -3.11 -13.57
N HIS A 64 6.27 -3.75 -12.58
CA HIS A 64 4.86 -4.18 -12.68
C HIS A 64 3.91 -3.26 -11.91
N LEU A 65 4.13 -3.04 -10.60
CA LEU A 65 3.21 -2.26 -9.78
C LEU A 65 3.19 -0.77 -10.19
N CYS A 66 4.34 -0.21 -10.58
CA CYS A 66 4.45 1.19 -11.00
C CYS A 66 4.20 1.41 -12.51
N ASN A 67 3.82 0.36 -13.26
CA ASN A 67 3.54 0.48 -14.69
C ASN A 67 2.08 0.89 -14.96
N PRO A 68 1.82 2.02 -15.66
CA PRO A 68 0.47 2.49 -15.95
C PRO A 68 -0.32 1.60 -16.92
N GLU A 69 0.36 0.74 -17.70
CA GLU A 69 -0.26 -0.26 -18.58
C GLU A 69 -0.61 -1.55 -17.85
N GLU A 70 -0.24 -1.67 -16.56
CA GLU A 70 -0.55 -2.82 -15.71
C GLU A 70 -1.34 -2.39 -14.48
N PHE A 71 -0.67 -1.94 -13.41
CA PHE A 71 -1.29 -1.67 -12.12
C PHE A 71 -1.30 -0.20 -11.71
N TRP A 72 -0.55 0.70 -12.36
CA TRP A 72 -0.45 2.10 -11.95
C TRP A 72 -1.51 3.01 -12.59
N THR A 73 -2.76 2.61 -12.51
CA THR A 73 -3.88 3.34 -13.14
C THR A 73 -4.15 4.69 -12.48
N PRO A 74 -4.99 5.59 -13.07
CA PRO A 74 -5.31 6.89 -12.47
C PRO A 74 -5.93 6.78 -11.07
N PHE A 75 -6.78 5.79 -10.83
CA PHE A 75 -7.32 5.45 -9.52
C PHE A 75 -6.66 4.15 -9.05
N PRO A 76 -5.83 4.23 -8.00
CA PRO A 76 -4.73 3.33 -7.65
C PRO A 76 -4.52 2.06 -8.49
N ALA A 77 -4.40 0.90 -7.85
CA ALA A 77 -4.19 -0.37 -8.52
C ALA A 77 -5.48 -1.19 -8.66
N PRO A 78 -5.78 -1.69 -9.87
CA PRO A 78 -6.84 -2.68 -10.09
C PRO A 78 -6.47 -4.04 -9.48
N SER A 79 -7.46 -4.92 -9.30
CA SER A 79 -7.24 -6.26 -8.73
C SER A 79 -6.54 -7.24 -9.68
N SER A 80 -6.60 -7.00 -10.98
CA SER A 80 -5.81 -7.69 -12.02
C SER A 80 -5.18 -6.65 -12.93
N SER A 81 -4.04 -6.99 -13.52
CA SER A 81 -3.33 -6.13 -14.47
C SER A 81 -4.25 -5.71 -15.64
N VAL A 82 -4.08 -4.48 -16.12
CA VAL A 82 -4.85 -3.95 -17.26
C VAL A 82 -4.60 -4.75 -18.55
N ASP A 83 -3.42 -5.36 -18.71
CA ASP A 83 -3.06 -6.21 -19.86
C ASP A 83 -3.60 -7.66 -19.76
N ASP A 84 -4.31 -8.02 -18.69
CA ASP A 84 -4.95 -9.34 -18.55
C ASP A 84 -6.09 -9.49 -19.59
N PRO A 85 -6.12 -10.57 -20.39
CA PRO A 85 -7.21 -10.81 -21.36
C PRO A 85 -8.62 -10.88 -20.74
N LEU A 86 -8.72 -11.14 -19.43
CA LEU A 86 -9.97 -11.18 -18.67
C LEU A 86 -10.16 -9.94 -17.80
N PHE A 87 -9.33 -8.91 -17.97
CA PHE A 87 -9.49 -7.63 -17.29
C PHE A 87 -10.85 -7.00 -17.61
N SER A 88 -11.52 -6.49 -16.57
CA SER A 88 -12.68 -5.64 -16.70
C SER A 88 -12.70 -4.56 -15.62
N ALA A 89 -12.79 -3.30 -16.06
CA ALA A 89 -13.10 -2.16 -15.21
C ALA A 89 -14.60 -2.07 -14.88
N GLU A 90 -15.43 -2.69 -15.71
CA GLU A 90 -16.85 -2.88 -15.45
C GLU A 90 -17.06 -4.03 -14.47
N PRO A 91 -18.16 -4.02 -13.70
CA PRO A 91 -18.41 -5.04 -12.70
C PRO A 91 -18.94 -6.33 -13.34
N GLU A 92 -18.10 -6.98 -14.13
CA GLU A 92 -18.43 -8.16 -14.90
C GLU A 92 -17.30 -9.19 -14.89
N TRP A 93 -17.69 -10.45 -15.04
CA TRP A 93 -16.78 -11.58 -15.21
C TRP A 93 -17.30 -12.44 -16.35
N LYS A 94 -16.49 -12.60 -17.41
CA LYS A 94 -16.83 -13.39 -18.60
C LYS A 94 -18.21 -13.03 -19.17
N GLY A 95 -18.47 -11.72 -19.33
CA GLY A 95 -19.70 -11.16 -19.88
C GLY A 95 -20.92 -11.24 -18.96
N LYS A 96 -20.75 -11.58 -17.67
CA LYS A 96 -21.85 -11.61 -16.68
C LYS A 96 -21.65 -10.54 -15.63
N ARG A 97 -22.70 -9.77 -15.34
CA ARG A 97 -22.72 -8.80 -14.23
C ARG A 97 -22.42 -9.48 -12.90
N MET A 98 -21.44 -8.97 -12.17
CA MET A 98 -21.03 -9.47 -10.86
C MET A 98 -21.26 -8.43 -9.78
N LYS A 99 -21.49 -8.91 -8.57
CA LYS A 99 -21.53 -8.07 -7.37
C LYS A 99 -20.12 -7.69 -6.91
N CYS A 100 -19.22 -8.67 -6.79
CA CYS A 100 -17.84 -8.50 -6.32
C CYS A 100 -16.84 -9.06 -7.36
N PRO A 101 -16.62 -8.37 -8.49
CA PRO A 101 -15.66 -8.82 -9.50
C PRO A 101 -14.22 -8.51 -9.08
N TRP A 102 -13.36 -9.54 -9.12
CA TRP A 102 -11.94 -9.47 -8.75
C TRP A 102 -11.00 -9.50 -9.96
N ASN A 103 -11.45 -9.03 -11.13
CA ASN A 103 -10.72 -9.06 -12.39
C ASN A 103 -10.47 -7.68 -13.01
N GLY A 104 -10.29 -6.61 -12.21
CA GLY A 104 -9.88 -5.32 -12.79
C GLY A 104 -10.42 -4.09 -12.07
N ARG A 105 -11.38 -4.23 -11.16
CA ARG A 105 -11.80 -3.11 -10.31
C ARG A 105 -10.81 -2.87 -9.19
N VAL A 106 -10.79 -1.63 -8.68
CA VAL A 106 -9.89 -1.19 -7.61
C VAL A 106 -10.56 -1.47 -6.27
N TRP A 107 -9.93 -2.26 -5.42
CA TRP A 107 -10.46 -2.60 -4.09
C TRP A 107 -9.64 -1.91 -3.00
N PRO A 108 -10.25 -1.11 -2.08
CA PRO A 108 -9.52 -0.46 -0.99
C PRO A 108 -8.70 -1.40 -0.13
N MET A 109 -9.19 -2.63 0.10
CA MET A 109 -8.47 -3.67 0.85
C MET A 109 -7.12 -4.00 0.19
N THR A 110 -7.14 -4.37 -1.09
CA THR A 110 -5.94 -4.71 -1.85
C THR A 110 -5.01 -3.51 -1.94
N ASN A 111 -5.55 -2.31 -2.14
CA ASN A 111 -4.74 -1.10 -2.22
C ASN A 111 -4.11 -0.72 -0.88
N SER A 112 -4.72 -1.10 0.24
CA SER A 112 -4.07 -0.96 1.56
C SER A 112 -2.84 -1.87 1.67
N HIS A 113 -2.93 -3.12 1.20
CA HIS A 113 -1.79 -4.04 1.13
C HIS A 113 -0.69 -3.56 0.16
N LEU A 114 -1.06 -3.00 -0.99
CA LEU A 114 -0.10 -2.50 -1.97
C LEU A 114 0.60 -1.22 -1.51
N ALA A 115 -0.13 -0.32 -0.85
CA ALA A 115 0.46 0.86 -0.21
C ALA A 115 1.49 0.43 0.84
N GLU A 116 1.17 -0.59 1.63
CA GLU A 116 2.11 -1.18 2.58
C GLU A 116 3.31 -1.83 1.91
N ALA A 117 3.09 -2.65 0.88
CA ALA A 117 4.16 -3.29 0.12
C ALA A 117 5.16 -2.27 -0.41
N LEU A 118 4.69 -1.18 -1.03
CA LEU A 118 5.54 -0.09 -1.51
C LEU A 118 6.31 0.56 -0.35
N ALA A 119 5.61 0.96 0.71
CA ALA A 119 6.21 1.74 1.79
C ALA A 119 7.19 0.93 2.65
N GLN A 120 6.84 -0.31 3.00
CA GLN A 120 7.72 -1.22 3.74
C GLN A 120 8.95 -1.61 2.94
N THR A 121 8.77 -1.85 1.63
CA THR A 121 9.91 -2.12 0.73
C THR A 121 10.83 -0.90 0.63
N ALA A 122 10.27 0.31 0.48
CA ALA A 122 11.04 1.55 0.46
C ALA A 122 11.87 1.72 1.74
N ILE A 123 11.29 1.46 2.91
CA ILE A 123 11.99 1.57 4.20
C ILE A 123 13.07 0.50 4.34
N ARG A 124 12.72 -0.77 4.08
CA ARG A 124 13.64 -1.90 4.31
C ARG A 124 14.90 -1.81 3.46
N PHE A 125 14.76 -1.28 2.25
CA PHE A 125 15.83 -1.25 1.26
C PHE A 125 16.38 0.16 1.01
N ASP A 126 15.96 1.15 1.82
CA ASP A 126 16.37 2.55 1.70
C ASP A 126 16.24 3.10 0.27
N ASP A 127 15.07 2.85 -0.35
CA ASP A 127 14.80 3.15 -1.76
C ASP A 127 13.93 4.40 -1.90
N GLU A 128 14.56 5.53 -2.23
CA GLU A 128 13.90 6.83 -2.36
C GLU A 128 12.83 6.85 -3.47
N GLU A 129 13.04 6.11 -4.55
CA GLU A 129 12.09 6.02 -5.66
C GLU A 129 10.81 5.32 -5.22
N LEU A 130 10.94 4.19 -4.50
CA LEU A 130 9.80 3.50 -3.90
C LEU A 130 9.14 4.35 -2.82
N GLN A 131 9.90 5.15 -2.07
CA GLN A 131 9.34 6.07 -1.08
C GLN A 131 8.45 7.14 -1.75
N ALA A 132 8.91 7.71 -2.87
CA ALA A 132 8.14 8.65 -3.67
C ALA A 132 6.93 7.97 -4.32
N ALA A 133 7.08 6.74 -4.82
CA ALA A 133 5.99 5.94 -5.36
C ALA A 133 4.92 5.65 -4.29
N ALA A 134 5.32 5.20 -3.10
CA ALA A 134 4.41 4.98 -1.97
C ALA A 134 3.60 6.24 -1.63
N ALA A 135 4.26 7.40 -1.56
CA ALA A 135 3.59 8.67 -1.31
C ALA A 135 2.57 9.03 -2.40
N ALA A 136 2.93 8.82 -3.68
CA ALA A 136 2.02 9.03 -4.80
C ALA A 136 0.83 8.06 -4.79
N PHE A 137 1.08 6.78 -4.51
CA PHE A 137 0.08 5.72 -4.45
C PHE A 137 -0.93 5.96 -3.33
N ILE A 138 -0.45 6.23 -2.11
CA ILE A 138 -1.31 6.55 -0.96
C ILE A 138 -2.14 7.82 -1.24
N THR A 139 -1.56 8.82 -1.90
CA THR A 139 -2.30 10.03 -2.31
C THR A 139 -3.43 9.70 -3.28
N LYS A 140 -3.16 8.89 -4.32
CA LYS A 140 -4.20 8.42 -5.25
C LYS A 140 -5.29 7.65 -4.51
N PHE A 141 -4.90 6.81 -3.55
CA PHE A 141 -5.81 5.96 -2.80
C PHE A 141 -6.76 6.76 -1.94
N ILE A 142 -6.24 7.69 -1.14
CA ILE A 142 -7.06 8.60 -0.33
C ILE A 142 -8.00 9.43 -1.22
N ARG A 143 -7.49 10.00 -2.32
CA ARG A 143 -8.30 10.86 -3.21
C ARG A 143 -9.44 10.14 -3.92
N MET A 144 -9.28 8.84 -4.22
CA MET A 144 -10.34 8.02 -4.81
C MET A 144 -11.59 7.94 -3.92
N MET A 145 -11.43 8.05 -2.60
CA MET A 145 -12.50 7.96 -1.60
C MET A 145 -13.23 9.30 -1.38
N PHE A 146 -13.25 10.16 -2.39
CA PHE A 146 -14.00 11.41 -2.43
C PHE A 146 -14.81 11.49 -3.72
N PHE A 147 -16.11 11.72 -3.61
CA PHE A 147 -16.98 11.76 -4.78
C PHE A 147 -16.58 12.90 -5.71
N ASP A 148 -16.37 12.58 -6.99
CA ASP A 148 -15.93 13.54 -8.02
C ASP A 148 -14.65 14.32 -7.64
N GLY A 149 -13.86 13.77 -6.70
CA GLY A 149 -12.67 14.43 -6.15
C GLY A 149 -12.97 15.57 -5.16
N ASP A 150 -14.21 15.75 -4.71
CA ASP A 150 -14.61 16.77 -3.75
C ASP A 150 -14.27 16.36 -2.30
N PRO A 151 -13.30 17.03 -1.62
CA PRO A 151 -12.92 16.71 -0.24
C PRO A 151 -14.06 16.81 0.77
N GLN A 152 -15.15 17.50 0.45
CA GLN A 152 -16.33 17.62 1.33
C GLN A 152 -17.27 16.40 1.23
N ARG A 153 -17.01 15.48 0.30
CA ARG A 153 -17.85 14.30 0.03
C ARG A 153 -17.05 13.00 0.18
N PRO A 154 -16.54 12.68 1.38
CA PRO A 154 -15.85 11.42 1.63
C PRO A 154 -16.80 10.23 1.42
N ASN A 155 -16.25 9.10 1.03
CA ASN A 155 -16.96 7.83 0.90
C ASN A 155 -16.02 6.64 1.12
N CYS A 156 -16.59 5.44 1.28
CA CYS A 156 -15.81 4.21 1.24
C CYS A 156 -16.66 3.07 0.67
N PHE A 157 -16.55 2.83 -0.63
CA PHE A 157 -17.21 1.71 -1.31
C PHE A 157 -16.32 0.48 -1.37
N GLU A 158 -16.93 -0.68 -1.60
CA GLU A 158 -16.20 -1.94 -1.77
C GLU A 158 -15.15 -1.87 -2.90
N HIS A 159 -15.50 -1.25 -4.03
CA HIS A 159 -14.60 -1.16 -5.17
C HIS A 159 -14.94 -0.01 -6.13
N TYR A 160 -13.96 0.38 -6.94
CA TYR A 160 -13.99 1.56 -7.81
C TYR A 160 -13.54 1.21 -9.23
N HIS A 161 -13.88 2.06 -10.19
CA HIS A 161 -13.41 1.92 -11.57
C HIS A 161 -11.98 2.49 -11.70
N PRO A 162 -10.98 1.73 -12.19
CA PRO A 162 -9.56 2.14 -12.21
C PRO A 162 -9.25 3.40 -13.03
N PHE A 163 -10.07 3.71 -14.04
CA PHE A 163 -9.83 4.86 -14.92
C PHE A 163 -10.68 6.10 -14.62
N THR A 164 -11.81 5.93 -13.93
CA THR A 164 -12.82 7.01 -13.75
C THR A 164 -13.12 7.28 -12.29
N GLY A 165 -12.70 6.41 -11.37
CA GLY A 165 -12.98 6.56 -9.94
C GLY A 165 -14.41 6.29 -9.58
N LYS A 166 -15.27 5.91 -10.54
CA LYS A 166 -16.68 5.67 -10.28
C LYS A 166 -16.84 4.54 -9.25
N PRO A 167 -17.42 4.81 -8.07
CA PRO A 167 -17.60 3.80 -7.05
C PRO A 167 -18.65 2.77 -7.47
N ALA A 168 -18.70 1.65 -6.75
CA ALA A 168 -19.70 0.61 -6.91
C ALA A 168 -21.10 1.03 -6.40
N LEU A 169 -21.62 2.17 -6.85
CA LEU A 169 -22.91 2.73 -6.43
C LEU A 169 -24.07 1.72 -6.50
N TYR A 170 -24.04 0.85 -7.51
CA TYR A 170 -25.05 -0.20 -7.71
C TYR A 170 -25.11 -1.24 -6.58
N ARG A 171 -24.08 -1.31 -5.73
CA ARG A 171 -24.05 -2.18 -4.55
C ARG A 171 -24.87 -1.61 -3.41
N GLY A 172 -25.01 -0.29 -3.34
CA GLY A 172 -25.67 0.41 -2.23
C GLY A 172 -24.92 0.29 -0.89
N ILE A 173 -23.65 -0.08 -0.92
CA ILE A 173 -22.79 -0.22 0.27
C ILE A 173 -21.76 0.90 0.24
N ASP A 174 -22.01 1.92 1.07
CA ASP A 174 -21.07 2.98 1.43
C ASP A 174 -20.62 2.76 2.90
N ASP A 175 -19.55 3.41 3.34
CA ASP A 175 -18.90 3.22 4.65
C ASP A 175 -18.37 1.78 4.89
N TYR A 176 -17.86 1.14 3.84
CA TYR A 176 -17.36 -0.23 3.89
C TYR A 176 -16.00 -0.33 4.58
N GLN A 177 -15.98 -0.87 5.80
CA GLN A 177 -14.74 -1.04 6.56
C GLN A 177 -14.01 -2.34 6.18
N HIS A 178 -13.15 -2.27 5.16
CA HIS A 178 -12.29 -3.38 4.74
C HIS A 178 -10.89 -2.90 4.29
N SER A 179 -10.45 -1.75 4.79
CA SER A 179 -9.18 -1.07 4.45
C SER A 179 -8.70 -0.19 5.61
N TRP A 180 -7.42 0.20 5.63
CA TRP A 180 -6.79 0.90 6.78
C TRP A 180 -6.11 2.23 6.45
N VAL A 181 -6.88 3.18 5.91
CA VAL A 181 -6.37 4.49 5.47
C VAL A 181 -5.73 5.31 6.60
N ASN A 182 -6.34 5.35 7.78
CA ASN A 182 -5.83 6.11 8.92
C ASN A 182 -4.44 5.63 9.35
N ASP A 183 -4.22 4.31 9.33
CA ASP A 183 -2.93 3.72 9.65
C ASP A 183 -1.84 4.10 8.62
N LEU A 184 -2.18 4.14 7.32
CA LEU A 184 -1.28 4.65 6.28
C LEU A 184 -0.93 6.14 6.49
N ILE A 185 -1.91 6.96 6.89
CA ILE A 185 -1.68 8.38 7.21
C ILE A 185 -0.72 8.50 8.38
N LEU A 186 -1.00 7.82 9.50
CA LEU A 186 -0.15 7.89 10.69
C LEU A 186 1.28 7.42 10.40
N LYS A 187 1.44 6.26 9.74
CA LYS A 187 2.75 5.65 9.48
C LYS A 187 3.58 6.37 8.44
N TYR A 188 2.96 6.86 7.36
CA TYR A 188 3.72 7.35 6.20
C TYR A 188 3.56 8.85 5.98
N VAL A 189 2.36 9.41 6.14
CA VAL A 189 2.16 10.86 6.02
C VAL A 189 2.77 11.58 7.22
N CYS A 190 2.48 11.10 8.42
CA CYS A 190 2.98 11.67 9.67
C CYS A 190 4.27 11.02 10.16
N GLY A 191 4.60 9.83 9.66
CA GLY A 191 5.88 9.18 9.88
C GLY A 191 6.00 8.38 11.18
N ILE A 192 4.95 8.23 11.98
CA ILE A 192 4.99 7.56 13.29
C ILE A 192 4.90 6.06 13.10
N ARG A 193 5.98 5.34 13.40
CA ARG A 193 6.07 3.88 13.26
C ARG A 193 6.64 3.25 14.53
N PRO A 194 5.77 2.72 15.41
CA PRO A 194 6.22 2.01 16.61
C PRO A 194 6.95 0.71 16.26
N HIS A 195 7.92 0.32 17.09
CA HIS A 195 8.58 -0.99 17.06
C HIS A 195 8.89 -1.46 18.50
N ASP A 196 9.54 -2.60 18.63
CA ASP A 196 9.73 -3.30 19.92
C ASP A 196 10.49 -2.47 20.97
N GLU A 197 11.44 -1.64 20.52
CA GLU A 197 12.34 -0.84 21.36
C GLU A 197 11.99 0.66 21.41
N GLY A 198 10.96 1.11 20.68
CA GLY A 198 10.73 2.54 20.52
C GLY A 198 9.73 2.93 19.45
N VAL A 199 9.91 4.12 18.90
CA VAL A 199 9.10 4.69 17.83
C VAL A 199 9.95 5.56 16.91
N THR A 200 9.94 5.15 15.64
CA THR A 200 10.53 5.90 14.55
C THR A 200 9.58 6.99 14.10
N ILE A 201 10.11 8.20 13.87
CA ILE A 201 9.41 9.32 13.24
C ILE A 201 10.17 9.74 12.00
N SER A 202 9.65 9.34 10.84
CA SER A 202 10.23 9.66 9.53
C SER A 202 9.11 9.76 8.48
N PRO A 203 8.56 10.97 8.26
CA PRO A 203 7.48 11.18 7.29
C PRO A 203 7.99 11.06 5.85
N PHE A 204 7.18 10.47 4.97
CA PHE A 204 7.48 10.33 3.54
C PHE A 204 7.28 11.66 2.79
N PRO A 205 7.82 11.80 1.55
CA PRO A 205 7.80 13.04 0.78
C PRO A 205 6.44 13.37 0.12
N PHE A 206 5.35 13.29 0.88
CA PHE A 206 4.03 13.75 0.43
C PHE A 206 4.04 15.24 0.06
N LYS A 207 3.30 15.63 -0.99
CA LYS A 207 3.17 17.01 -1.46
C LYS A 207 2.16 17.80 -0.61
N LEU A 208 2.45 17.94 0.69
CA LEU A 208 1.66 18.70 1.66
C LEU A 208 2.34 20.02 2.00
N LYS A 209 1.55 21.08 2.18
CA LYS A 209 2.05 22.36 2.70
C LYS A 209 2.42 22.24 4.18
N GLU A 210 1.53 21.66 4.97
CA GLU A 210 1.71 21.46 6.39
C GLU A 210 0.80 20.35 6.91
N PHE A 211 1.12 19.83 8.10
CA PHE A 211 0.20 19.06 8.93
C PHE A 211 0.55 19.22 10.41
N VAL A 212 -0.43 18.99 11.27
CA VAL A 212 -0.24 18.80 12.70
C VAL A 212 -0.90 17.49 13.08
N LEU A 213 -0.12 16.58 13.63
CA LEU A 213 -0.60 15.39 14.31
C LEU A 213 -0.29 15.57 15.79
N ASP A 214 -1.32 15.63 16.62
CA ASP A 214 -1.20 15.86 18.06
C ASP A 214 -1.96 14.75 18.81
N ASP A 215 -1.65 14.59 20.09
CA ASP A 215 -2.30 13.64 20.99
C ASP A 215 -2.25 12.16 20.56
N VAL A 216 -1.12 11.73 19.96
CA VAL A 216 -0.91 10.33 19.60
C VAL A 216 -0.24 9.60 20.75
N MET A 217 -0.95 8.65 21.34
CA MET A 217 -0.40 7.81 22.40
C MET A 217 0.36 6.62 21.81
N VAL A 218 1.67 6.54 22.06
CA VAL A 218 2.52 5.41 21.66
C VAL A 218 3.29 4.94 22.88
N ARG A 219 3.12 3.67 23.27
CA ARG A 219 3.85 3.05 24.40
C ARG A 219 3.82 3.89 25.70
N GLY A 220 2.67 4.50 26.01
CA GLY A 220 2.49 5.33 27.21
C GLY A 220 3.04 6.75 27.12
N VAL A 221 3.47 7.17 25.93
CA VAL A 221 4.03 8.50 25.65
C VAL A 221 3.12 9.23 24.66
N LYS A 222 2.82 10.51 24.95
CA LYS A 222 2.08 11.37 24.04
C LYS A 222 3.05 12.02 23.04
N LEU A 223 2.82 11.79 21.76
CA LEU A 223 3.60 12.35 20.67
C LEU A 223 2.82 13.42 19.93
N LYS A 224 3.56 14.43 19.47
CA LYS A 224 3.10 15.42 18.52
C LYS A 224 4.14 15.57 17.41
N VAL A 225 3.67 15.61 16.17
CA VAL A 225 4.48 15.85 14.97
C VAL A 225 3.86 16.99 14.19
N GLU A 226 4.62 18.05 13.96
CA GLU A 226 4.22 19.14 13.08
C GLU A 226 5.13 19.18 11.88
N ARG A 227 4.58 19.39 10.69
CA ARG A 227 5.33 19.60 9.46
C ARG A 227 4.96 20.92 8.82
N ASN A 228 5.94 21.67 8.36
CA ASN A 228 5.78 22.82 7.48
C ASN A 228 6.78 22.74 6.33
N GLY A 229 6.27 22.63 5.10
CA GLY A 229 7.07 22.39 3.90
C GLY A 229 7.86 21.08 4.00
N LYS A 230 9.19 21.18 3.98
CA LYS A 230 10.10 20.04 4.13
C LYS A 230 10.57 19.80 5.57
N LYS A 231 10.26 20.70 6.51
CA LYS A 231 10.74 20.61 7.89
C LYS A 231 9.66 20.01 8.77
N PHE A 232 10.03 19.15 9.70
CA PHE A 232 9.15 18.64 10.73
C PHE A 232 9.77 18.77 12.12
N ARG A 233 8.89 18.84 13.12
CA ARG A 233 9.22 19.00 14.53
C ARG A 233 8.49 17.93 15.33
N VAL A 234 9.13 17.45 16.39
CA VAL A 234 8.64 16.37 17.24
C VAL A 234 8.61 16.82 18.69
N TRP A 235 7.51 16.51 19.37
CA TRP A 235 7.38 16.66 20.82
C TRP A 235 7.00 15.34 21.47
N ARG A 236 7.48 15.16 22.71
CA ARG A 236 7.20 14.03 23.58
C ARG A 236 6.67 14.57 24.90
N ASN A 237 5.47 14.17 25.30
CA ASN A 237 4.80 14.64 26.52
C ASN A 237 4.77 16.17 26.67
N GLY A 238 4.65 16.90 25.55
CA GLY A 238 4.65 18.35 25.50
C GLY A 238 6.05 19.00 25.41
N GLU A 239 7.13 18.25 25.60
CA GLU A 239 8.50 18.75 25.49
C GLU A 239 9.00 18.62 24.05
N PHE A 240 9.66 19.68 23.55
CA PHE A 240 10.26 19.67 22.22
C PHE A 240 11.50 18.76 22.19
N ILE A 241 11.54 17.83 21.23
CA ILE A 241 12.63 16.84 21.14
C ILE A 241 13.55 17.10 19.95
N ALA A 242 12.98 17.34 18.76
CA ALA A 242 13.77 17.40 17.53
C ALA A 242 13.12 18.27 16.45
N LYS A 243 13.97 18.76 15.55
CA LYS A 243 13.60 19.40 14.29
C LYS A 243 14.47 18.83 13.17
N ASN A 244 13.83 18.23 12.18
CA ASN A 244 14.48 17.56 11.05
C ASN A 244 13.81 17.94 9.72
N GLU A 245 14.37 17.44 8.62
CA GLU A 245 13.79 17.54 7.28
C GLU A 245 13.29 16.19 6.77
N ILE A 246 12.33 16.20 5.84
CA ILE A 246 11.88 14.99 5.14
C ILE A 246 13.08 14.25 4.54
N GLY A 247 13.15 12.94 4.76
CA GLY A 247 14.31 12.10 4.45
C GLY A 247 15.20 11.81 5.66
N GLN A 248 15.04 12.56 6.76
CA GLN A 248 15.71 12.29 8.02
C GLN A 248 14.78 11.60 9.01
N THR A 249 15.38 10.84 9.93
CA THR A 249 14.67 10.05 10.95
C THR A 249 14.94 10.59 12.35
N VAL A 250 13.89 10.63 13.17
CA VAL A 250 13.99 10.79 14.62
C VAL A 250 13.63 9.45 15.25
N GLU A 251 14.48 8.93 16.11
CA GLU A 251 14.24 7.69 16.84
C GLU A 251 14.02 8.01 18.32
N LEU A 252 12.95 7.48 18.91
CA LEU A 252 12.60 7.70 20.31
C LEU A 252 12.48 6.37 21.05
N SER A 253 13.22 6.21 22.14
CA SER A 253 13.12 5.08 23.08
C SER A 253 12.05 5.29 24.15
#